data_AF-A0A352Z0B6-F1
#
_entry.id   AF-A0A352Z0B6-F1
#
_cell.length_a   1.000
_cell.length_b   1.000
_cell.length_c   1.000
_cell.angle_alpha   90.00
_cell.angle_beta   90.00
_cell.angle_gamma   90.00
#
_symmetry.space_group_name_H-M   'P 1'
#
loop_
_entity.id
_entity.type
_entity.pdbx_description
1 polymer ?
#
loop_
_entity_poly.entity_id
_entity_poly.type
_entity_poly.pdbx_seq_one_letter_code
_entity_poly.pdbx_strand_id
1 'polypeptide(L)'
;MVKAQSFDILINGGHVIDPKNKIDAVMDIAIKDGKIATVAKSIDIMEARKVVNASGMYVTPGIIDLHVHVYYGTRMDQGLMNGPSSVQPDAFSFRAGVTTFVDVGSSGWRSFPDFRRQTIDNSQTRVLAFLNIAAEGMRGGPFEQTTLDMNPKRTAQCAKDHP
;
A
#
# COMPACT_ATOMS: atom_id res chain seq x y z
N MET A 1 -25.40 -34.66 -0.18
CA MET A 1 -24.65 -34.02 0.91
C MET A 1 -24.14 -32.68 0.38
N VAL A 2 -24.38 -31.58 1.09
CA VAL A 2 -23.79 -30.28 0.73
C VAL A 2 -22.35 -30.27 1.26
N LYS A 3 -21.35 -30.20 0.38
CA LYS A 3 -19.96 -29.99 0.80
C LYS A 3 -19.84 -28.55 1.34
N ALA A 4 -19.29 -28.39 2.54
CA ALA A 4 -18.96 -27.06 3.04
C ALA A 4 -17.80 -26.48 2.21
N GLN A 5 -17.89 -25.20 1.85
CA GLN A 5 -16.81 -24.49 1.17
C GLN A 5 -15.67 -24.20 2.15
N SER A 6 -14.46 -24.58 1.76
CA SER A 6 -13.24 -24.44 2.56
C SER A 6 -12.60 -23.06 2.43
N PHE A 7 -12.86 -22.35 1.33
CA PHE A 7 -12.21 -21.09 0.95
C PHE A 7 -13.21 -19.95 0.74
N ASP A 8 -12.75 -18.72 0.96
CA ASP A 8 -13.57 -17.52 0.79
C ASP A 8 -13.58 -17.07 -0.68
N ILE A 9 -12.40 -17.07 -1.31
CA ILE A 9 -12.20 -16.67 -2.70
C ILE A 9 -11.27 -17.67 -3.38
N LEU A 10 -11.57 -18.04 -4.62
CA LEU A 10 -10.67 -18.74 -5.51
C LEU A 10 -10.40 -17.86 -6.74
N ILE A 11 -9.13 -17.56 -7.00
CA ILE A 11 -8.67 -17.04 -8.29
C ILE A 11 -8.32 -18.25 -9.15
N ASN A 12 -9.08 -18.50 -10.21
CA ASN A 12 -9.00 -19.72 -11.01
C ASN A 12 -8.41 -19.47 -12.40
N GLY A 13 -7.45 -20.29 -12.80
CA GLY A 13 -6.88 -20.36 -14.14
C GLY A 13 -5.96 -19.18 -14.52
N GLY A 14 -5.43 -18.45 -13.55
CA GLY A 14 -4.56 -17.30 -13.81
C GLY A 14 -3.10 -17.69 -14.06
N HIS A 15 -2.38 -16.95 -14.90
CA HIS A 15 -0.93 -17.10 -15.04
C HIS A 15 -0.24 -16.43 -13.85
N VAL A 16 0.11 -17.22 -12.84
CA VAL A 16 0.68 -16.73 -11.58
C VAL A 16 2.16 -16.46 -11.75
N ILE A 17 2.58 -15.24 -11.39
CA ILE A 17 3.98 -14.83 -11.31
C ILE A 17 4.36 -14.71 -9.83
N ASP A 18 5.08 -15.70 -9.31
CA ASP A 18 5.61 -15.69 -7.93
C ASP A 18 7.10 -16.09 -7.95
N PRO A 19 8.00 -15.09 -8.08
CA PRO A 19 9.43 -15.35 -8.13
C PRO A 19 9.99 -16.01 -6.86
N LYS A 20 9.42 -15.73 -5.69
CA LYS A 20 9.90 -16.27 -4.41
C LYS A 20 9.72 -17.78 -4.37
N ASN A 21 8.59 -18.26 -4.89
CA ASN A 21 8.27 -19.69 -4.95
C ASN A 21 8.60 -20.32 -6.31
N LYS A 22 9.23 -19.58 -7.23
CA LYS A 22 9.61 -20.01 -8.60
C LYS A 22 8.42 -20.47 -9.43
N ILE A 23 7.30 -19.76 -9.34
CA ILE A 23 6.09 -20.02 -10.14
C ILE A 23 6.02 -18.99 -11.25
N ASP A 24 5.93 -19.50 -12.47
CA ASP A 24 5.65 -18.76 -13.70
C ASP A 24 4.80 -19.70 -14.57
N ALA A 25 3.53 -19.87 -14.18
CA ALA A 25 2.64 -20.89 -14.73
C ALA A 25 1.16 -20.58 -14.48
N VAL A 26 0.28 -21.22 -15.24
CA VAL A 26 -1.17 -21.22 -14.96
C VAL A 26 -1.45 -22.03 -13.69
N MET A 27 -2.05 -21.36 -12.70
CA MET A 27 -2.33 -21.90 -11.38
C MET A 27 -3.63 -21.30 -10.82
N ASP A 28 -4.12 -21.93 -9.77
CA ASP A 28 -5.22 -21.47 -8.92
C ASP A 28 -4.69 -20.98 -7.57
N ILE A 29 -5.30 -19.91 -7.04
CA ILE A 29 -4.98 -19.34 -5.73
C ILE A 29 -6.24 -19.30 -4.87
N ALA A 30 -6.24 -20.06 -3.78
CA ALA A 30 -7.31 -20.05 -2.79
C ALA A 30 -6.97 -19.11 -1.62
N ILE A 31 -7.95 -18.30 -1.23
CA ILE A 31 -7.86 -17.32 -0.15
C ILE A 31 -8.85 -17.69 0.96
N LYS A 32 -8.38 -17.66 2.20
CA LYS A 32 -9.18 -17.88 3.41
C LYS A 32 -8.76 -16.91 4.51
N ASP A 33 -9.73 -16.28 5.17
CA ASP A 33 -9.53 -15.34 6.26
C ASP A 33 -8.52 -14.23 5.90
N GLY A 34 -8.63 -13.73 4.66
CA GLY A 34 -7.77 -12.67 4.11
C GLY A 34 -6.32 -13.09 3.78
N LYS A 35 -6.00 -14.39 3.84
CA LYS A 35 -4.66 -14.93 3.54
C LYS A 35 -4.70 -15.94 2.40
N ILE A 36 -3.59 -16.04 1.67
CA ILE A 36 -3.38 -17.12 0.70
C ILE A 36 -3.29 -18.43 1.48
N ALA A 37 -4.26 -19.32 1.25
CA ALA A 37 -4.34 -20.62 1.90
C ALA A 37 -3.58 -21.69 1.09
N THR A 38 -3.77 -21.68 -0.23
CA THR A 38 -3.20 -22.68 -1.15
C THR A 38 -2.93 -22.04 -2.51
N VAL A 39 -1.82 -22.45 -3.14
CA VAL A 39 -1.54 -22.23 -4.57
C VAL A 39 -1.31 -23.59 -5.20
N ALA A 40 -2.10 -23.97 -6.21
CA ALA A 40 -2.05 -25.29 -6.83
C ALA A 40 -2.41 -25.23 -8.32
N LYS A 41 -2.09 -26.28 -9.09
CA LYS A 41 -2.40 -26.31 -10.53
C LYS A 41 -3.91 -26.27 -10.83
N SER A 42 -4.72 -26.83 -9.94
CA SER A 42 -6.17 -26.83 -10.03
C SER A 42 -6.76 -27.05 -8.64
N ILE A 43 -7.79 -26.29 -8.32
CA ILE A 43 -8.59 -26.39 -7.10
C ILE A 43 -10.06 -26.54 -7.52
N ASP A 44 -10.80 -27.43 -6.87
CA ASP A 44 -12.22 -27.61 -7.13
C ASP A 44 -12.97 -26.30 -6.82
N ILE A 45 -13.64 -25.73 -7.83
CA ILE A 45 -14.39 -24.48 -7.71
C ILE A 45 -15.51 -24.57 -6.66
N MET A 46 -15.99 -25.78 -6.35
CA MET A 46 -17.00 -26.03 -5.32
C MET A 46 -16.46 -25.84 -3.91
N GLU A 47 -15.15 -25.75 -3.72
CA GLU A 47 -14.53 -25.50 -2.42
C GLU A 47 -14.49 -24.01 -2.03
N ALA A 48 -14.85 -23.09 -2.93
CA ALA A 48 -14.81 -21.65 -2.66
C ALA A 48 -16.20 -21.01 -2.63
N ARG A 49 -16.39 -20.02 -1.75
CA ARG A 49 -17.62 -19.22 -1.70
C ARG A 49 -17.75 -18.27 -2.89
N LYS A 50 -16.62 -17.76 -3.38
CA LYS A 50 -16.54 -16.87 -4.54
C LYS A 50 -15.43 -17.35 -5.48
N VAL A 51 -15.73 -17.39 -6.77
CA VAL A 51 -14.75 -17.74 -7.81
C VAL A 51 -14.54 -16.54 -8.72
N VAL A 52 -13.27 -16.23 -8.99
CA VAL A 52 -12.81 -15.21 -9.93
C VAL A 52 -12.08 -15.92 -11.06
N ASN A 53 -12.65 -15.87 -12.27
CA ASN A 53 -12.01 -16.44 -13.45
C ASN A 53 -10.91 -15.48 -13.95
N ALA A 54 -9.65 -15.93 -13.90
CA ALA A 54 -8.48 -15.18 -14.35
C ALA A 54 -7.83 -15.80 -15.61
N SER A 55 -8.56 -16.65 -16.34
CA SER A 55 -8.06 -17.29 -17.57
C SER A 55 -7.56 -16.26 -18.58
N GLY A 56 -6.33 -16.46 -19.07
CA GLY A 56 -5.67 -15.54 -20.00
C GLY A 56 -5.17 -14.23 -19.37
N MET A 57 -5.27 -14.08 -18.04
CA MET A 57 -4.75 -12.94 -17.30
C MET A 57 -3.52 -13.33 -16.48
N TYR A 58 -2.68 -12.34 -16.18
CA TYR A 58 -1.61 -12.49 -15.19
C TYR A 58 -2.13 -12.22 -13.78
N VAL A 59 -1.63 -13.01 -12.83
CA VAL A 59 -1.88 -12.81 -11.41
C VAL A 59 -0.52 -12.60 -10.74
N THR A 60 -0.31 -11.40 -10.20
CA THR A 60 0.94 -10.99 -9.55
C THR A 60 0.69 -10.71 -8.07
N PRO A 61 1.74 -10.67 -7.23
CA PRO A 61 1.67 -9.94 -5.98
C PRO A 61 1.16 -8.52 -6.24
N GLY A 62 0.42 -7.97 -5.28
CA GLY A 62 -0.01 -6.58 -5.35
C GLY A 62 1.19 -5.65 -5.53
N ILE A 63 1.05 -4.67 -6.41
CA ILE A 63 2.15 -3.76 -6.73
C ILE A 63 2.47 -2.90 -5.50
N ILE A 64 3.75 -2.59 -5.34
CA ILE A 64 4.28 -1.62 -4.37
C ILE A 64 4.78 -0.42 -5.16
N ASP A 65 4.13 0.72 -5.00
CA ASP A 65 4.65 1.99 -5.50
C ASP A 65 5.57 2.60 -4.44
N LEU A 66 6.86 2.62 -4.77
CA LEU A 66 7.93 3.07 -3.88
C LEU A 66 8.08 4.59 -3.82
N HIS A 67 7.37 5.34 -4.67
CA HIS A 67 7.52 6.79 -4.75
C HIS A 67 6.18 7.46 -5.01
N VAL A 68 5.52 7.88 -3.93
CA VAL A 68 4.27 8.64 -4.02
C VAL A 68 4.21 9.70 -2.91
N HIS A 69 3.36 10.70 -3.07
CA HIS A 69 3.07 11.69 -2.03
C HIS A 69 1.60 11.60 -1.63
N VAL A 70 1.33 11.08 -0.43
CA VAL A 70 -0.04 10.75 -0.01
C VAL A 70 -0.51 11.48 1.24
N TYR A 71 0.26 12.45 1.72
CA TYR A 71 -0.21 13.35 2.78
C TYR A 71 -1.18 14.42 2.24
N TYR A 72 -2.27 13.97 1.63
CA TYR A 72 -3.31 14.83 1.08
C TYR A 72 -4.05 15.61 2.15
N GLY A 73 -4.30 16.88 1.88
CA GLY A 73 -5.12 17.74 2.71
C GLY A 73 -5.65 18.97 2.00
N THR A 74 -6.28 19.85 2.77
CA THR A 74 -6.99 21.04 2.28
C THR A 74 -6.24 22.35 2.56
N ARG A 75 -4.99 22.27 3.01
CA ARG A 75 -4.18 23.45 3.30
C ARG A 75 -3.61 24.04 2.01
N MET A 76 -4.31 25.03 1.47
CA MET A 76 -4.02 25.62 0.17
C MET A 76 -2.70 26.41 0.12
N ASP A 77 -2.10 26.70 1.27
CA ASP A 77 -0.78 27.32 1.40
C ASP A 77 0.37 26.30 1.43
N GLN A 78 0.08 24.99 1.29
CA GLN A 78 1.05 23.90 1.41
C GLN A 78 1.09 23.08 0.12
N GLY A 79 2.27 22.54 -0.20
CA GLY A 79 2.48 21.67 -1.35
C GLY A 79 2.02 20.22 -1.09
N LEU A 80 2.98 19.37 -0.73
CA LEU A 80 2.78 17.93 -0.55
C LEU A 80 2.60 17.54 0.94
N MET A 81 2.92 18.43 1.87
CA MET A 81 2.56 18.24 3.28
C MET A 81 1.13 18.73 3.53
N ASN A 82 0.19 17.81 3.80
CA ASN A 82 -1.21 18.11 4.12
C ASN A 82 -1.88 19.09 3.13
N GLY A 83 -1.42 19.08 1.88
CA GLY A 83 -1.78 20.04 0.84
C GLY A 83 -2.52 19.36 -0.32
N PRO A 84 -3.07 20.17 -1.24
CA PRO A 84 -3.89 19.66 -2.35
C PRO A 84 -3.08 18.96 -3.45
N SER A 85 -1.74 19.07 -3.45
CA SER A 85 -0.86 18.46 -4.47
C SER A 85 -0.54 16.99 -4.21
N SER A 86 -0.80 16.48 -3.01
CA SER A 86 -0.69 15.04 -2.72
C SER A 86 -1.93 14.28 -3.20
N VAL A 87 -1.82 12.96 -3.30
CA VAL A 87 -2.91 12.11 -3.76
C VAL A 87 -3.56 11.35 -2.60
N GLN A 88 -4.86 11.08 -2.70
CA GLN A 88 -5.56 10.23 -1.73
C GLN A 88 -5.25 8.76 -2.01
N PRO A 89 -4.72 7.96 -1.06
CA PRO A 89 -4.30 6.57 -1.30
C PRO A 89 -5.38 5.72 -1.97
N ASP A 90 -6.53 5.60 -1.32
CA ASP A 90 -7.61 4.70 -1.74
C ASP A 90 -8.31 5.14 -3.02
N ALA A 91 -8.16 6.42 -3.40
CA ALA A 91 -8.55 6.84 -4.72
C ALA A 91 -7.61 6.18 -5.73
N PHE A 92 -6.30 6.32 -5.64
CA PHE A 92 -5.40 6.00 -6.76
C PHE A 92 -4.74 4.62 -6.73
N SER A 93 -4.85 3.85 -5.64
CA SER A 93 -4.15 2.57 -5.46
C SER A 93 -4.78 1.40 -6.23
N PHE A 94 -5.90 0.85 -5.74
CA PHE A 94 -6.41 -0.45 -6.17
C PHE A 94 -6.81 -0.51 -7.65
N ARG A 95 -7.29 0.61 -8.22
CA ARG A 95 -7.63 0.69 -9.64
C ARG A 95 -6.43 0.52 -10.58
N ALA A 96 -5.22 0.73 -10.06
CA ALA A 96 -3.96 0.57 -10.77
C ALA A 96 -3.22 -0.72 -10.36
N GLY A 97 -3.86 -1.60 -9.57
CA GLY A 97 -3.23 -2.82 -9.05
C GLY A 97 -2.21 -2.57 -7.93
N VAL A 98 -2.11 -1.33 -7.41
CA VAL A 98 -1.22 -1.00 -6.31
C VAL A 98 -1.92 -1.29 -4.99
N THR A 99 -1.26 -2.05 -4.13
CA THR A 99 -1.77 -2.44 -2.81
C THR A 99 -0.99 -1.78 -1.67
N THR A 100 0.23 -1.35 -1.95
CA THR A 100 1.09 -0.65 -0.99
C THR A 100 1.69 0.60 -1.62
N PHE A 101 1.56 1.72 -0.93
CA PHE A 101 2.17 2.99 -1.27
C PHE A 101 3.26 3.32 -0.25
N VAL A 102 4.37 3.89 -0.73
CA VAL A 102 5.45 4.41 0.10
C VAL A 102 5.53 5.92 -0.11
N ASP A 103 5.11 6.68 0.90
CA ASP A 103 5.23 8.13 0.94
C ASP A 103 6.70 8.53 1.01
N VAL A 104 7.16 9.43 0.15
CA VAL A 104 8.57 9.84 0.07
C VAL A 104 8.83 11.21 0.70
N GLY A 105 8.56 11.32 1.99
CA GLY A 105 8.92 12.50 2.77
C GLY A 105 7.93 13.66 2.66
N SER A 106 6.67 13.38 2.33
CA SER A 106 5.62 14.41 2.38
C SER A 106 5.49 14.99 3.79
N SER A 107 5.74 14.17 4.81
CA SER A 107 5.82 14.58 6.21
C SER A 107 7.25 14.56 6.75
N GLY A 108 7.50 15.41 7.75
CA GLY A 108 8.70 15.42 8.58
C GLY A 108 8.35 15.00 10.01
N TRP A 109 9.33 15.04 10.91
CA TRP A 109 9.15 14.57 12.29
C TRP A 109 8.09 15.36 13.10
N ARG A 110 7.80 16.62 12.75
CA ARG A 110 6.73 17.41 13.40
C ARG A 110 5.35 17.08 12.86
N SER A 111 5.25 16.76 11.58
CA SER A 111 3.98 16.58 10.88
C SER A 111 3.55 15.12 10.75
N PHE A 112 4.46 14.17 10.97
CA PHE A 112 4.17 12.74 10.86
C PHE A 112 3.02 12.24 11.74
N PRO A 113 2.88 12.64 13.03
CA PRO A 113 1.75 12.17 13.85
C PRO A 113 0.39 12.52 13.24
N ASP A 114 0.29 13.68 12.60
CA ASP A 114 -0.92 14.10 11.90
C ASP A 114 -1.11 13.30 10.59
N PHE A 115 -0.05 13.13 9.80
CA PHE A 115 -0.08 12.30 8.59
C PHE A 115 -0.52 10.86 8.90
N ARG A 116 0.03 10.24 9.94
CA ARG A 116 -0.35 8.89 10.37
C ARG A 116 -1.83 8.81 10.72
N ARG A 117 -2.28 9.70 11.61
CA ARG A 117 -3.66 9.72 12.10
C ARG A 117 -4.67 10.03 10.99
N GLN A 118 -4.33 10.91 10.06
CA GLN A 118 -5.24 11.38 8.99
C GLN A 118 -5.25 10.40 7.82
N THR A 119 -4.08 10.02 7.31
CA THR A 119 -3.96 9.22 6.08
C THR A 119 -3.68 7.76 6.37
N ILE A 120 -2.57 7.44 7.05
CA ILE A 120 -2.07 6.05 7.14
C ILE A 120 -3.08 5.14 7.82
N ASP A 121 -3.55 5.54 9.01
CA ASP A 121 -4.44 4.72 9.84
C ASP A 121 -5.88 4.63 9.27
N ASN A 122 -6.26 5.51 8.33
CA ASN A 122 -7.59 5.53 7.71
C ASN A 122 -7.60 5.02 6.26
N SER A 123 -6.48 4.52 5.73
CA SER A 123 -6.42 4.00 4.36
C SER A 123 -6.62 2.49 4.34
N GLN A 124 -7.39 2.01 3.36
CA GLN A 124 -7.41 0.58 3.02
C GLN A 124 -6.10 0.17 2.33
N THR A 125 -5.56 1.06 1.51
CA THR A 125 -4.22 0.95 0.94
C THR A 125 -3.20 0.87 2.07
N ARG A 126 -2.27 -0.09 2.02
CA ARG A 126 -1.15 -0.08 2.96
C ARG A 126 -0.25 1.12 2.66
N VAL A 127 -0.13 2.06 3.59
CA VAL A 127 0.77 3.20 3.43
C VAL A 127 1.98 3.03 4.35
N LEU A 128 3.16 3.07 3.76
CA LEU A 128 4.45 3.21 4.44
C LEU A 128 4.97 4.62 4.18
N ALA A 129 5.97 5.09 4.94
CA ALA A 129 6.51 6.42 4.75
C ALA A 129 8.02 6.48 5.05
N PHE A 130 8.75 7.16 4.18
CA PHE A 130 10.00 7.81 4.53
C PHE A 130 9.69 9.16 5.19
N LEU A 131 10.42 9.48 6.25
CA LEU A 131 10.34 10.80 6.87
C LEU A 131 11.33 11.76 6.24
N ASN A 132 10.86 12.97 5.93
CA ASN A 132 11.75 14.05 5.55
C ASN A 132 12.65 14.46 6.73
N ILE A 133 13.85 14.93 6.43
CA ILE A 133 14.74 15.51 7.44
C ILE A 133 14.28 16.91 7.86
N ALA A 134 13.62 17.66 6.96
CA ALA A 134 12.96 18.92 7.27
C ALA A 134 11.79 18.67 8.25
N ALA A 135 11.55 19.59 9.17
CA ALA A 135 10.70 19.30 10.32
C ALA A 135 9.23 19.11 9.93
N GLU A 136 8.73 19.91 8.98
CA GLU A 136 7.35 19.85 8.50
C GLU A 136 7.18 18.93 7.28
N GLY A 137 8.26 18.47 6.66
CA GLY A 137 8.20 17.71 5.40
C GLY A 137 8.12 18.63 4.19
N MET A 138 7.46 18.15 3.13
CA MET A 138 7.34 18.86 1.85
C MET A 138 6.20 19.89 1.87
N ARG A 139 6.21 20.77 2.86
CA ARG A 139 5.30 21.93 2.91
C ARG A 139 5.54 22.86 1.72
N GLY A 140 6.76 22.90 1.20
CA GLY A 140 7.18 23.74 0.11
C GLY A 140 7.72 25.10 0.55
N GLY A 141 8.20 25.88 -0.42
CA GLY A 141 8.77 27.20 -0.18
C GLY A 141 10.00 27.17 0.74
N PRO A 142 10.21 28.20 1.58
CA PRO A 142 11.40 28.30 2.43
C PRO A 142 11.44 27.28 3.57
N PHE A 143 10.32 26.63 3.88
CA PHE A 143 10.21 25.70 5.01
C PHE A 143 10.90 24.37 4.74
N GLU A 144 10.85 23.88 3.50
CA GLU A 144 11.53 22.63 3.12
C GLU A 144 13.01 22.86 2.79
N GLN A 145 13.35 24.06 2.27
CA GLN A 145 14.66 24.37 1.71
C GLN A 145 15.65 24.98 2.73
N THR A 146 15.28 25.06 4.00
CA THR A 146 16.13 25.61 5.06
C THR A 146 16.82 24.51 5.84
N THR A 147 18.10 24.69 6.17
CA THR A 147 18.85 23.75 7.01
C THR A 147 18.61 23.97 8.51
N LEU A 148 17.91 25.04 8.90
CA LEU A 148 17.70 25.41 10.29
C LEU A 148 16.82 24.43 11.06
N ASP A 149 15.92 23.73 10.38
CA ASP A 149 14.98 22.78 10.97
C ASP A 149 15.20 21.33 10.52
N MET A 150 16.15 21.10 9.59
CA MET A 150 16.61 19.77 9.19
C MET A 150 17.31 19.07 10.36
N ASN A 151 16.69 18.02 10.90
CA ASN A 151 17.20 17.36 12.11
C ASN A 151 17.15 15.83 11.99
N PRO A 152 18.24 15.19 11.53
CA PRO A 152 18.26 13.74 11.33
C PRO A 152 18.08 12.93 12.63
N LYS A 153 18.48 13.47 13.79
CA LYS A 153 18.29 12.79 15.08
C LYS A 153 16.81 12.72 15.46
N ARG A 154 16.08 13.83 15.29
CA ARG A 154 14.63 13.87 15.54
C ARG A 154 13.85 13.06 14.51
N THR A 155 14.24 13.11 13.25
CA THR A 155 13.66 12.26 12.19
C THR A 155 13.85 10.78 12.50
N ALA A 156 15.06 10.34 12.86
CA ALA A 156 15.31 8.96 13.23
C ALA A 156 14.55 8.53 14.50
N GLN A 157 14.41 9.43 15.49
CA GLN A 157 13.63 9.15 16.69
C GLN A 157 12.15 8.98 16.34
N CYS A 158 11.58 9.88 15.55
CA CYS A 158 10.19 9.80 15.11
C CYS A 158 9.89 8.48 14.37
N ALA A 159 10.79 8.03 13.49
CA ALA A 159 10.65 6.74 12.82
C ALA A 159 10.67 5.55 13.79
N LYS A 160 11.48 5.61 14.86
CA LYS A 160 11.51 4.56 15.89
C LYS A 160 10.25 4.54 16.75
N ASP A 161 9.69 5.71 17.02
CA ASP A 161 8.47 5.87 17.82
C ASP A 161 7.21 5.42 17.05
N HIS A 162 7.30 5.26 15.72
CA HIS A 162 6.21 4.87 14.85
C HIS A 162 6.65 3.78 13.85
N PRO A 163 6.80 2.53 14.31
CA PRO A 163 7.25 1.41 13.46
C PRO A 163 6.21 0.98 12.43
#